data_AF-A0A6I8TTK3-F1
#
_entry.id   AF-A0A6I8TTK3-F1
#
_cell.length_a   1.000
_cell.length_b   1.000
_cell.length_c   1.000
_cell.angle_alpha   90.00
_cell.angle_beta   90.00
_cell.angle_gamma   90.00
#
_symmetry.space_group_name_H-M   'P 1'
#
loop_
_entity.id
_entity.type
_entity.pdbx_description
1 polymer ?
#
loop_
_entity_poly.entity_id
_entity_poly.type
_entity_poly.pdbx_seq_one_letter_code
_entity_poly.pdbx_strand_id
1 'polypeptide(L)'
;MAGQNLIGSIPEFYGSVDDWNVYQERLEQFFEVNDIAETKRVALLISVIGGESYKTLRDLCHPVLPKNKTFDELCTLLRKQYTPQVAIFRERTNFYNSRQEPHENVTQWYGRLKKLSVDCKFGENLEAILLDKFVTGLRSGQIMDRLCEENESLKLELALELAVNKECAINASS
;
A
#
# COMPACT_ATOMS: atom_id res chain seq x y z
N MET A 1 -31.98 9.54 28.64
CA MET A 1 -31.13 9.52 27.44
C MET A 1 -30.05 8.48 27.68
N ALA A 2 -30.19 7.29 27.10
CA ALA A 2 -29.22 6.21 27.28
C ALA A 2 -27.91 6.63 26.62
N GLY A 3 -26.80 6.59 27.37
CA GLY A 3 -25.47 6.79 26.80
C GLY A 3 -25.23 5.72 25.75
N GLN A 4 -25.05 6.13 24.49
CA GLN A 4 -24.56 5.21 23.47
C GLN A 4 -23.13 4.83 23.88
N ASN A 5 -22.95 3.59 24.33
CA ASN A 5 -21.62 3.00 24.45
C ASN A 5 -21.13 2.75 23.03
N LEU A 6 -20.05 3.44 22.64
CA LEU A 6 -19.38 3.15 21.39
C LEU A 6 -18.75 1.76 21.47
N ILE A 7 -18.88 1.00 20.39
CA ILE A 7 -18.22 -0.29 20.20
C ILE A 7 -16.77 -0.02 19.81
N GLY A 8 -15.86 -0.45 20.68
CA GLY A 8 -14.41 -0.34 20.49
C GLY A 8 -13.83 1.03 20.88
N SER A 9 -12.53 1.17 20.67
CA SER A 9 -11.80 2.42 20.83
C SER A 9 -10.83 2.61 19.67
N ILE A 10 -10.57 3.87 19.33
CA ILE A 10 -9.53 4.25 18.37
C ILE A 10 -8.38 4.90 19.14
N PRO A 11 -7.16 4.33 19.09
CA PRO A 11 -5.97 4.97 19.64
C PRO A 11 -5.72 6.33 18.98
N GLU A 12 -4.98 7.20 19.65
CA GLU A 12 -4.53 8.46 19.04
C GLU A 12 -3.58 8.20 17.86
N PHE A 13 -3.54 9.14 16.91
CA PHE A 13 -2.61 9.10 15.79
C PHE A 13 -1.30 9.78 16.16
N TYR A 14 -0.19 9.07 16.01
CA TYR A 14 1.16 9.55 16.23
C TYR A 14 1.91 9.65 14.91
N GLY A 15 1.94 10.84 14.31
CA GLY A 15 2.49 11.05 12.98
C GLY A 15 4.00 10.79 12.80
N SER A 16 4.73 10.47 13.87
CA SER A 16 6.12 10.02 13.81
C SER A 16 6.28 8.51 13.56
N VAL A 17 5.25 7.71 13.81
CA VAL A 17 5.31 6.25 13.78
C VAL A 17 4.14 5.60 13.03
N ASP A 18 2.99 6.25 12.97
CA ASP A 18 1.78 5.71 12.37
C ASP A 18 1.65 6.06 10.88
N ASP A 19 1.04 5.16 10.11
CA ASP A 19 0.62 5.42 8.73
C ASP A 19 -0.78 6.06 8.73
N TRP A 20 -0.89 7.26 8.14
CA TRP A 20 -2.15 8.00 8.09
C TRP A 20 -3.26 7.25 7.34
N ASN A 21 -2.95 6.52 6.26
CA ASN A 21 -3.96 5.80 5.50
C ASN A 21 -4.51 4.63 6.32
N VAL A 22 -3.64 3.89 7.01
CA VAL A 22 -4.04 2.81 7.92
C VAL A 22 -4.90 3.36 9.07
N TYR A 23 -4.52 4.50 9.62
CA TYR A 23 -5.32 5.17 10.66
C TYR A 23 -6.70 5.57 10.14
N GLN A 24 -6.76 6.19 8.96
CA GLN A 24 -8.01 6.63 8.33
C GLN A 24 -8.94 5.44 8.05
N GLU A 25 -8.43 4.34 7.49
CA GLU A 25 -9.22 3.13 7.25
C GLU A 25 -9.86 2.61 8.54
N ARG A 26 -9.10 2.55 9.63
CA ARG A 26 -9.62 2.13 10.94
C ARG A 26 -10.67 3.09 11.50
N LEU A 27 -10.47 4.40 11.31
CA LEU A 27 -11.44 5.42 11.71
C LEU A 27 -12.75 5.31 10.93
N GLU A 28 -12.67 5.03 9.63
CA GLU A 28 -13.84 4.82 8.77
C GLU A 28 -14.64 3.57 9.20
N GLN A 29 -13.94 2.47 9.52
CA GLN A 29 -14.60 1.29 10.11
C GLN A 29 -15.22 1.58 11.49
N PHE A 30 -14.59 2.45 12.28
CA PHE A 30 -15.15 2.90 13.56
C PHE A 30 -16.45 3.70 13.37
N PHE A 31 -16.54 4.53 12.32
CA PHE A 31 -17.78 5.21 11.98
C PHE A 31 -18.88 4.23 11.59
N GLU A 32 -18.55 3.23 10.77
CA GLU A 32 -19.49 2.24 10.27
C GLU A 32 -20.10 1.42 11.41
N VAL A 33 -19.27 0.84 12.28
CA VAL A 33 -19.74 -0.03 13.36
C VAL A 33 -20.55 0.72 14.44
N ASN A 34 -20.41 2.05 14.52
CA ASN A 34 -21.09 2.90 15.50
C ASN A 34 -22.17 3.80 14.89
N ASP A 35 -22.54 3.60 13.61
CA ASP A 35 -23.53 4.40 12.89
C ASP A 35 -23.27 5.93 13.01
N ILE A 36 -22.00 6.34 12.92
CA ILE A 36 -21.62 7.74 13.08
C ILE A 36 -22.02 8.53 11.83
N ALA A 37 -23.07 9.34 12.00
CA ALA A 37 -23.54 10.29 10.99
C ALA A 37 -22.41 11.18 10.48
N GLU A 38 -22.42 11.48 9.18
CA GLU A 38 -21.39 12.27 8.50
C GLU A 38 -21.13 13.63 9.16
N THR A 39 -22.19 14.28 9.65
CA THR A 39 -22.14 15.56 10.38
C THR A 39 -21.36 15.51 11.69
N LYS A 40 -21.13 14.31 12.25
CA LYS A 40 -20.35 14.11 13.49
C LYS A 40 -18.90 13.70 13.23
N ARG A 41 -18.55 13.29 12.01
CA ARG A 41 -17.22 12.73 11.69
C ARG A 41 -16.07 13.72 11.91
N VAL A 42 -16.28 14.99 11.56
CA VAL A 42 -15.30 16.07 11.81
C VAL A 42 -15.06 16.26 13.32
N ALA A 43 -16.14 16.32 14.10
CA ALA A 43 -16.04 16.48 15.54
C ALA A 43 -15.34 15.27 16.19
N LEU A 44 -15.68 14.05 15.74
CA LEU A 44 -15.02 12.83 16.23
C LEU A 44 -13.53 12.84 15.88
N LEU A 45 -13.17 13.08 14.61
CA LEU A 45 -11.78 13.14 14.15
C LEU A 45 -10.96 14.07 15.04
N ILE A 46 -11.41 15.32 15.22
CA ILE A 46 -10.72 16.31 16.06
C ILE A 46 -10.52 15.82 17.50
N SER A 47 -11.48 15.04 18.03
CA SER A 47 -11.40 14.52 19.40
C SER A 47 -10.47 13.31 19.57
N VAL A 48 -10.15 12.57 18.50
CA VAL A 48 -9.41 11.30 18.58
C VAL A 48 -8.04 11.30 17.91
N ILE A 49 -7.72 12.25 17.03
CA ILE A 49 -6.44 12.27 16.31
C ILE A 49 -5.21 12.55 17.19
N GLY A 50 -5.43 12.94 18.45
CA GLY A 50 -4.36 13.27 19.39
C GLY A 50 -3.90 14.72 19.29
N GLY A 51 -3.30 15.20 20.38
CA GLY A 51 -3.00 16.63 20.58
C GLY A 51 -1.96 17.20 19.62
N GLU A 52 -0.90 16.46 19.30
CA GLU A 52 0.13 16.92 18.34
C GLU A 52 -0.43 16.99 16.92
N SER A 53 -1.10 15.93 16.48
CA SER A 53 -1.70 15.85 15.14
C SER A 53 -2.76 16.93 14.92
N TYR A 54 -3.54 17.27 15.96
CA TYR A 54 -4.48 18.39 15.89
C TYR A 54 -3.80 19.75 15.77
N LYS A 55 -2.65 19.99 16.42
CA LYS A 55 -1.89 21.25 16.24
C LYS A 55 -1.45 21.40 14.79
N THR A 56 -0.87 20.37 14.22
CA THR A 56 -0.47 20.34 12.80
C THR A 56 -1.67 20.57 11.88
N LEU A 57 -2.80 19.89 12.13
CA LEU A 57 -4.03 20.10 11.36
C LEU A 57 -4.52 21.55 11.42
N ARG A 58 -4.47 22.15 12.61
CA ARG A 58 -4.88 23.54 12.83
C ARG A 58 -4.01 24.51 12.03
N ASP A 59 -2.70 24.28 12.00
CA ASP A 59 -1.76 25.09 11.21
C ASP A 59 -2.03 24.94 9.71
N LEU A 60 -2.27 23.72 9.24
CA LEU A 60 -2.63 23.43 7.84
C LEU A 60 -3.97 24.04 7.39
N CYS A 61 -4.90 24.25 8.33
CA CYS A 61 -6.22 24.82 8.02
C CYS A 61 -6.24 26.36 7.99
N HIS A 62 -5.21 27.02 8.52
CA HIS A 62 -5.17 28.48 8.64
C HIS A 62 -5.40 29.17 7.27
N PRO A 63 -6.28 30.20 7.18
CA PRO A 63 -6.93 30.95 8.28
C PRO A 63 -8.26 30.37 8.79
N VAL A 64 -8.70 29.22 8.27
CA VAL A 64 -9.97 28.58 8.66
C VAL A 64 -9.75 27.60 9.82
N LEU A 65 -10.75 27.41 10.68
CA LEU A 65 -10.67 26.39 11.74
C LEU A 65 -10.98 24.99 11.18
N PRO A 66 -10.31 23.92 11.67
CA PRO A 66 -10.58 22.55 11.23
C PRO A 66 -12.06 22.15 11.30
N LYS A 67 -12.78 22.59 12.34
CA LYS A 67 -14.22 22.32 12.53
C LYS A 67 -15.14 22.88 11.43
N ASN A 68 -14.64 23.80 10.61
CA ASN A 68 -15.39 24.44 9.52
C ASN A 68 -15.05 23.82 8.15
N LYS A 69 -14.24 22.76 8.10
CA LYS A 69 -13.95 21.98 6.90
C LYS A 69 -14.73 20.67 6.91
N THR A 70 -14.84 20.06 5.75
CA THR A 70 -15.38 18.71 5.59
C THR A 70 -14.41 17.65 6.10
N PHE A 71 -14.92 16.46 6.42
CA PHE A 71 -14.08 15.34 6.84
C PHE A 71 -13.02 14.98 5.78
N ASP A 72 -13.43 14.94 4.51
CA ASP A 72 -12.55 14.60 3.39
C ASP A 72 -11.41 15.61 3.19
N GLU A 73 -11.70 16.91 3.32
CA GLU A 73 -10.67 17.96 3.29
C GLU A 73 -9.63 17.77 4.40
N LEU A 74 -10.07 17.45 5.62
CA LEU A 74 -9.17 17.22 6.75
C LEU A 74 -8.31 15.97 6.54
N CYS A 75 -8.91 14.87 6.09
CA CYS A 75 -8.19 13.65 5.74
C CYS A 75 -7.15 13.88 4.63
N THR A 76 -7.49 14.70 3.62
CA THR A 76 -6.56 15.05 2.55
C THR A 76 -5.37 15.88 3.05
N LEU A 77 -5.61 16.85 3.93
CA LEU A 77 -4.53 17.64 4.54
C LEU A 77 -3.58 16.77 5.38
N LEU A 78 -4.15 15.90 6.22
CA LEU A 78 -3.39 15.01 7.09
C LEU A 78 -2.60 13.97 6.28
N ARG A 79 -3.21 13.39 5.24
CA ARG A 79 -2.52 12.49 4.30
C ARG A 79 -1.33 13.19 3.66
N LYS A 80 -1.51 14.41 3.15
CA LYS A 80 -0.41 15.17 2.52
C LYS A 80 0.73 15.47 3.49
N GLN A 81 0.42 15.68 4.77
CA GLN A 81 1.39 16.01 5.80
C GLN A 81 2.17 14.80 6.31
N TYR A 82 1.48 13.67 6.53
CA TYR A 82 2.03 12.51 7.22
C TYR A 82 2.41 11.37 6.30
N THR A 83 1.87 11.32 5.08
CA THR A 83 2.40 10.41 4.07
C THR A 83 3.67 11.06 3.50
N PRO A 84 4.85 10.42 3.62
CA PRO A 84 6.03 10.87 2.91
C PRO A 84 5.65 11.10 1.44
N GLN A 85 6.10 12.20 0.84
CA GLN A 85 6.05 12.34 -0.62
C GLN A 85 6.94 11.23 -1.19
N VAL A 86 6.37 10.04 -1.37
CA VAL A 86 6.99 8.96 -2.11
C VAL A 86 7.28 9.56 -3.47
N ALA A 87 8.56 9.62 -3.82
CA ALA A 87 8.95 9.99 -5.16
C ALA A 87 8.53 8.84 -6.07
N ILE A 88 7.26 8.80 -6.48
CA ILE A 88 6.64 7.66 -7.18
C ILE A 88 7.49 7.25 -8.39
N PHE A 89 8.03 8.22 -9.12
CA PHE A 89 8.90 7.95 -10.26
C PHE A 89 10.27 7.37 -9.86
N ARG A 90 10.81 7.70 -8.69
CA ARG A 90 12.00 7.05 -8.14
C ARG A 90 11.69 5.60 -7.79
N GLU A 91 10.58 5.33 -7.10
CA GLU A 91 10.21 3.94 -6.76
C GLU A 91 9.91 3.10 -8.00
N ARG A 92 9.19 3.67 -8.96
CA ARG A 92 8.97 3.04 -10.27
C ARG A 92 10.30 2.81 -11.01
N THR A 93 11.24 3.75 -10.95
CA THR A 93 12.57 3.56 -11.54
C THR A 93 13.30 2.39 -10.87
N ASN A 94 13.26 2.30 -9.54
CA ASN A 94 13.85 1.17 -8.80
C ASN A 94 13.19 -0.16 -9.19
N PHE A 95 11.85 -0.20 -9.26
CA PHE A 95 11.08 -1.36 -9.68
C PHE A 95 11.43 -1.79 -11.12
N TYR A 96 11.35 -0.89 -12.09
CA TYR A 96 11.58 -1.21 -13.50
C TYR A 96 13.04 -1.56 -13.81
N ASN A 97 14.01 -1.00 -13.07
CA ASN A 97 15.42 -1.34 -13.23
C ASN A 97 15.82 -2.64 -12.52
N SER A 98 15.02 -3.14 -11.58
CA SER A 98 15.34 -4.37 -10.85
C SER A 98 15.35 -5.60 -11.78
N ARG A 99 16.26 -6.53 -11.51
CA ARG A 99 16.36 -7.85 -12.16
C ARG A 99 16.73 -8.88 -11.10
N GLN A 100 16.47 -10.17 -11.38
CA GLN A 100 16.87 -11.28 -10.54
C GLN A 100 18.39 -11.28 -10.36
N GLU A 101 18.85 -11.26 -9.10
CA GLU A 101 20.28 -11.28 -8.79
C GLU A 101 20.90 -12.67 -8.95
N PRO A 102 22.22 -12.81 -9.18
CA PRO A 102 22.85 -14.12 -9.38
C PRO A 102 22.67 -15.13 -8.24
N HIS A 103 22.51 -14.62 -7.01
CA HIS A 103 22.36 -15.39 -5.78
C HIS A 103 20.90 -15.55 -5.35
N GLU A 104 19.97 -15.03 -6.15
CA GLU A 104 18.54 -15.00 -5.84
C GLU A 104 17.81 -16.12 -6.60
N ASN A 105 17.08 -16.96 -5.87
CA ASN A 105 16.19 -17.95 -6.48
C ASN A 105 14.88 -17.30 -6.97
N VAL A 106 14.05 -18.04 -7.70
CA VAL A 106 12.80 -17.52 -8.29
C VAL A 106 11.87 -16.92 -7.23
N THR A 107 11.70 -17.60 -6.09
CA THR A 107 10.80 -17.12 -5.02
C THR A 107 11.31 -15.85 -4.34
N GLN A 108 12.62 -15.75 -4.14
CA GLN A 108 13.25 -14.56 -3.58
C GLN A 108 13.11 -13.37 -4.53
N TRP A 109 13.31 -13.59 -5.84
CA TRP A 109 13.09 -12.59 -6.88
C TRP A 109 11.66 -12.06 -6.85
N TYR A 110 10.67 -12.96 -6.87
CA TYR A 110 9.27 -12.57 -6.79
C TYR A 110 8.94 -11.81 -5.51
N GLY A 111 9.45 -12.27 -4.36
CA GLY A 111 9.24 -11.60 -3.07
C GLY A 111 9.81 -10.18 -3.03
N ARG A 112 11.03 -9.99 -3.54
CA ARG A 112 11.65 -8.66 -3.65
C ARG A 112 10.91 -7.77 -4.64
N LEU A 113 10.51 -8.31 -5.79
CA LEU A 113 9.74 -7.58 -6.80
C LEU A 113 8.41 -7.07 -6.22
N LYS A 114 7.68 -7.93 -5.50
CA LYS A 114 6.42 -7.56 -4.83
C LYS A 114 6.65 -6.46 -3.80
N LYS A 115 7.74 -6.53 -3.02
CA LYS A 115 8.12 -5.48 -2.07
C LYS A 115 8.39 -4.13 -2.78
N LEU A 116 9.10 -4.14 -3.89
CA LEU A 116 9.38 -2.92 -4.67
C LEU A 116 8.11 -2.29 -5.28
N SER A 117 7.07 -3.08 -5.55
CA SER A 117 5.83 -2.54 -6.11
C SER A 117 4.93 -1.78 -5.12
N VAL A 118 5.13 -1.95 -3.80
CA VAL A 118 4.24 -1.39 -2.75
C VAL A 118 4.09 0.11 -2.91
N ASP A 119 5.21 0.82 -3.06
CA ASP A 119 5.23 2.29 -3.12
C ASP A 119 5.07 2.84 -4.55
N CYS A 120 4.94 1.97 -5.56
CA CYS A 120 4.85 2.38 -6.96
C CYS A 120 3.47 2.90 -7.37
N LYS A 121 2.43 2.71 -6.53
CA LYS A 121 1.03 3.10 -6.79
C LYS A 121 0.56 2.66 -8.18
N PHE A 122 0.69 1.37 -8.49
CA PHE A 122 0.24 0.80 -9.76
C PHE A 122 -1.28 0.62 -9.87
N GLY A 123 -2.00 0.63 -8.75
CA GLY A 123 -3.45 0.51 -8.71
C GLY A 123 -3.93 -0.83 -9.27
N GLU A 124 -5.03 -0.80 -10.02
CA GLU A 124 -5.66 -1.99 -10.63
C GLU A 124 -4.74 -2.75 -11.60
N ASN A 125 -3.72 -2.09 -12.15
CA ASN A 125 -2.76 -2.70 -13.07
C ASN A 125 -1.62 -3.46 -12.37
N LEU A 126 -1.61 -3.52 -11.03
CA LEU A 126 -0.51 -4.09 -10.25
C LEU A 126 -0.16 -5.51 -10.70
N GLU A 127 -1.15 -6.39 -10.84
CA GLU A 127 -0.89 -7.80 -11.19
C GLU A 127 -0.30 -7.97 -12.59
N ALA A 128 -0.84 -7.26 -13.59
CA ALA A 128 -0.32 -7.29 -14.96
C ALA A 128 1.13 -6.77 -15.02
N ILE A 129 1.41 -5.65 -14.33
CA ILE A 129 2.77 -5.09 -14.27
C ILE A 129 3.72 -6.03 -13.53
N LEU A 130 3.27 -6.68 -12.46
CA LEU A 130 4.06 -7.67 -11.74
C LEU A 130 4.37 -8.89 -12.60
N LEU A 131 3.42 -9.38 -13.40
CA LEU A 131 3.64 -10.49 -14.33
C LEU A 131 4.70 -10.14 -15.37
N ASP A 132 4.50 -9.04 -16.09
CA ASP A 132 5.45 -8.59 -17.11
C ASP A 132 6.84 -8.40 -16.52
N LYS A 133 6.90 -7.74 -15.35
CA LYS A 133 8.19 -7.45 -14.72
C LYS A 133 8.83 -8.69 -14.12
N PHE A 134 8.05 -9.63 -13.59
CA PHE A 134 8.54 -10.91 -13.09
C PHE A 134 9.24 -11.67 -14.21
N VAL A 135 8.56 -11.86 -15.35
CA VAL A 135 9.10 -12.58 -16.52
C VAL A 135 10.32 -11.86 -17.09
N THR A 136 10.19 -10.56 -17.42
CA THR A 136 11.27 -9.80 -18.07
C THR A 136 12.45 -9.50 -17.15
N GLY A 137 12.28 -9.62 -15.84
CA GLY A 137 13.31 -9.42 -14.83
C GLY A 137 14.06 -10.68 -14.44
N LEU A 138 13.61 -11.88 -14.82
CA LEU A 138 14.35 -13.13 -14.61
C LEU A 138 15.73 -13.09 -15.30
N ARG A 139 16.67 -13.89 -14.78
CA ARG A 139 17.93 -14.12 -15.47
C ARG A 139 17.66 -14.87 -16.78
N SER A 140 18.39 -14.50 -17.82
CA SER A 140 18.34 -15.20 -19.10
C SER A 140 18.68 -16.68 -18.92
N GLY A 141 17.89 -17.54 -19.56
CA GLY A 141 18.06 -18.98 -19.52
C GLY A 141 16.73 -19.72 -19.39
N GLN A 142 16.83 -21.02 -19.11
CA GLN A 142 15.73 -21.98 -19.24
C GLN A 142 14.45 -21.65 -18.47
N ILE A 143 14.53 -20.90 -17.36
CA ILE A 143 13.35 -20.50 -16.57
C ILE A 143 12.59 -19.39 -17.30
N MET A 144 13.30 -18.36 -17.75
CA MET A 144 12.72 -17.26 -18.54
C MET A 144 12.15 -17.79 -19.86
N ASP A 145 12.92 -18.63 -20.57
CA ASP A 145 12.52 -19.21 -21.85
C ASP A 145 11.21 -20.00 -21.70
N ARG A 146 11.08 -20.82 -20.65
CA ARG A 146 9.87 -21.57 -20.34
C ARG A 146 8.65 -20.67 -20.18
N LEU A 147 8.78 -19.52 -19.52
CA LEU A 147 7.65 -18.59 -19.36
C LEU A 147 7.32 -17.87 -20.66
N CYS A 148 8.31 -17.58 -21.52
CA CYS A 148 8.08 -16.97 -22.83
C CYS A 148 7.37 -17.90 -23.84
N GLU A 149 7.29 -19.21 -23.56
CA GLU A 149 6.50 -20.17 -24.34
C GLU A 149 4.98 -20.09 -24.04
N GLU A 150 4.60 -19.45 -22.93
CA GLU A 150 3.19 -19.28 -22.55
C GLU A 150 2.51 -18.19 -23.39
N ASN A 151 1.17 -18.24 -23.44
CA ASN A 151 0.38 -17.24 -24.16
C ASN A 151 0.01 -16.03 -23.27
N GLU A 152 -0.61 -15.02 -23.88
CA GLU A 152 -1.00 -13.76 -23.20
C GLU A 152 -2.00 -13.93 -22.04
N SER A 153 -2.67 -15.08 -21.92
CA SER A 153 -3.61 -15.36 -20.83
C SER A 153 -2.93 -15.87 -19.55
N LEU A 154 -1.59 -15.98 -19.54
CA LEU A 154 -0.81 -16.36 -18.37
C LEU A 154 -1.12 -15.44 -17.20
N LYS A 155 -1.31 -16.03 -16.01
CA LYS A 155 -1.53 -15.29 -14.76
C LYS A 155 -0.29 -15.31 -13.88
N LEU A 156 -0.13 -14.28 -13.04
CA LEU A 156 1.02 -14.13 -12.16
C LEU A 156 1.29 -15.35 -11.27
N GLU A 157 0.23 -15.91 -10.67
CA GLU A 157 0.34 -17.08 -9.78
C GLU A 157 0.86 -18.31 -10.53
N LEU A 158 0.30 -18.58 -11.72
CA LEU A 158 0.73 -19.69 -12.57
C LEU A 158 2.15 -19.48 -13.11
N ALA A 159 2.51 -18.25 -13.48
CA ALA A 159 3.86 -17.92 -13.92
C ALA A 159 4.90 -18.22 -12.82
N LEU A 160 4.59 -17.88 -11.57
CA LEU A 160 5.45 -18.19 -10.43
C LEU A 160 5.57 -19.70 -10.23
N GLU A 161 4.46 -20.44 -10.26
CA GLU A 161 4.47 -21.90 -10.12
C GLU A 161 5.32 -22.58 -11.21
N LEU A 162 5.12 -22.21 -12.48
CA LEU A 162 5.89 -22.73 -13.61
C LEU A 162 7.39 -22.45 -13.44
N ALA A 163 7.74 -21.24 -13.02
CA ALA A 163 9.14 -20.85 -12.82
C ALA A 163 9.79 -21.63 -11.67
N VAL A 164 9.09 -21.81 -10.55
CA VAL A 164 9.58 -22.59 -9.40
C VAL A 164 9.75 -24.06 -9.77
N ASN A 165 8.78 -24.65 -10.46
CA ASN A 165 8.86 -26.04 -10.92
C ASN A 165 10.06 -26.24 -11.86
N LYS A 166 10.30 -25.30 -12.77
CA LYS A 166 11.44 -25.33 -13.68
C LYS A 166 12.77 -25.17 -12.94
N GLU A 167 12.85 -24.26 -11.96
CA GLU A 167 14.04 -24.08 -11.10
C GLU A 167 14.38 -25.37 -10.34
N CYS A 168 13.38 -26.01 -9.73
CA CYS A 168 13.55 -27.29 -9.04
C CYS A 168 14.07 -28.40 -9.97
N ALA A 169 13.52 -28.50 -11.18
CA ALA A 169 13.96 -29.50 -12.16
C ALA A 169 15.42 -29.29 -12.62
N ILE A 170 15.85 -28.04 -12.79
CA ILE A 170 17.25 -27.69 -13.13
C ILE A 170 18.18 -28.07 -11.98
N ASN A 171 17.82 -27.72 -10.74
CA ASN A 171 18.63 -28.02 -9.57
C ASN A 171 18.74 -29.53 -9.29
N ALA A 172 17.71 -30.31 -9.63
CA ALA A 172 17.73 -31.77 -9.50
C ALA A 172 18.56 -32.49 -10.58
N SER A 173 18.90 -31.79 -11.68
CA SER A 173 19.66 -32.32 -12.82
C SER A 173 21.09 -31.77 -12.91
N SER A 174 21.49 -30.92 -11.95
CA SER A 174 22.85 -30.34 -11.81
C SER A 174 23.66 -31.10 -10.77
#